data_AF-A0A1G8HBT1-F1
#
_entry.id   AF-A0A1G8HBT1-F1
#
_cell.length_a   1.000
_cell.length_b   1.000
_cell.length_c   1.000
_cell.angle_alpha   90.00
_cell.angle_beta   90.00
_cell.angle_gamma   90.00
#
_symmetry.space_group_name_H-M   'P 1'
#
loop_
_entity.id
_entity.type
_entity.pdbx_description
1 polymer ?
#
loop_
_entity_poly.entity_id
_entity_poly.type
_entity_poly.pdbx_seq_one_letter_code
_entity_poly.pdbx_strand_id
1 'polypeptide(L)'
;MRKHLSATTGPQRLLYAGVAGIAVAAIAWPLDGMARGLAGWCTNCVVFLVLTWWLADTFDAQQTRKRAQSLDQPNVVILVSMLVVIGASVVAIAMLLQQVKLMSGPVRAGHIALGLVALVGSWLMMHTIYAFHYAHRYYIDQRDGSPDGGLDFPGRQDPDYFDFLYYAYVVGMTTQVSDVQATSREMRRITLVHSVLAFAFNMLVLALSVNVVAGAM
;
A
#
# COMPACT_ATOMS: atom_id res chain seq x y z
N MET A 1 -18.69 18.10 2.28
CA MET A 1 -17.70 17.23 1.59
C MET A 1 -16.75 16.51 2.54
N ARG A 2 -16.07 17.19 3.49
CA ARG A 2 -15.05 16.57 4.38
C ARG A 2 -15.52 15.31 5.15
N LYS A 3 -16.78 15.25 5.60
CA LYS A 3 -17.33 14.09 6.35
C LYS A 3 -17.73 12.89 5.49
N HIS A 4 -17.92 13.04 4.17
CA HIS A 4 -18.47 11.96 3.34
C HIS A 4 -17.40 11.02 2.79
N LEU A 5 -16.23 11.56 2.42
CA LEU A 5 -15.10 10.74 1.97
C LEU A 5 -14.50 9.93 3.13
N SER A 6 -14.55 10.47 4.34
CA SER A 6 -14.09 9.79 5.55
C SER A 6 -15.04 8.67 6.00
N ALA A 7 -16.26 8.54 5.48
CA ALA A 7 -17.17 7.43 5.81
C ALA A 7 -16.91 6.14 5.01
N THR A 8 -16.10 6.20 3.95
CA THR A 8 -15.90 5.09 3.00
C THR A 8 -15.17 3.90 3.63
N THR A 9 -15.66 2.67 3.49
CA THR A 9 -15.00 1.43 3.98
C THR A 9 -13.77 1.06 3.14
N GLY A 10 -12.91 0.16 3.65
CA GLY A 10 -11.75 -0.34 2.90
C GLY A 10 -12.11 -0.87 1.50
N PRO A 11 -13.09 -1.80 1.38
CA PRO A 11 -13.56 -2.29 0.09
C PRO A 11 -14.13 -1.19 -0.82
N GLN A 12 -14.83 -0.20 -0.28
CA GLN A 12 -15.36 0.91 -1.07
C GLN A 12 -14.24 1.75 -1.68
N ARG A 13 -13.15 2.01 -0.93
CA ARG A 13 -11.99 2.74 -1.47
C ARG A 13 -11.28 1.96 -2.57
N LEU A 14 -11.10 0.65 -2.37
CA LEU A 14 -10.56 -0.23 -3.40
C LEU A 14 -11.45 -0.25 -4.65
N LEU A 15 -12.77 -0.27 -4.48
CA LEU A 15 -13.71 -0.21 -5.59
C LEU A 15 -13.62 1.12 -6.34
N TYR A 16 -13.65 2.26 -5.64
CA TYR A 16 -13.54 3.58 -6.27
C TYR A 16 -12.21 3.76 -6.99
N ALA A 17 -11.12 3.31 -6.37
CA ALA A 17 -9.81 3.31 -6.98
C ALA A 17 -9.75 2.40 -8.22
N GLY A 18 -10.33 1.20 -8.15
CA GLY A 18 -10.37 0.26 -9.26
C GLY A 18 -11.19 0.78 -10.44
N VAL A 19 -12.36 1.36 -10.17
CA VAL A 19 -13.22 1.99 -11.20
C VAL A 19 -12.49 3.16 -11.86
N ALA A 20 -11.84 4.03 -11.08
CA ALA A 20 -11.05 5.13 -11.63
C ALA A 20 -9.89 4.62 -12.49
N GLY A 21 -9.18 3.58 -12.04
CA GLY A 21 -8.10 2.95 -12.80
C GLY A 21 -8.57 2.32 -14.11
N ILE A 22 -9.68 1.58 -14.09
CA ILE A 22 -10.29 0.99 -15.30
C ILE A 22 -10.72 2.09 -16.27
N ALA A 23 -11.35 3.16 -15.77
CA ALA A 23 -11.78 4.28 -16.59
C ALA A 23 -10.59 4.93 -17.31
N VAL A 24 -9.47 5.15 -16.61
CA VAL A 24 -8.24 5.70 -17.22
C VAL A 24 -7.62 4.73 -18.23
N ALA A 25 -7.53 3.43 -17.91
CA ALA A 25 -7.00 2.44 -18.84
C ALA A 25 -7.86 2.31 -20.12
N ALA A 26 -9.17 2.51 -20.01
CA ALA A 26 -10.12 2.42 -21.12
C ALA A 26 -10.06 3.59 -22.09
N ILE A 27 -9.47 4.74 -21.71
CA ILE A 27 -9.34 5.89 -22.62
C ILE A 27 -8.44 5.51 -23.79
N ALA A 28 -8.86 5.86 -25.01
CA ALA A 28 -8.14 5.58 -26.25
C ALA A 28 -6.92 6.52 -26.44
N TRP A 29 -5.94 6.41 -25.53
CA TRP A 29 -4.68 7.13 -25.63
C TRP A 29 -3.78 6.52 -26.72
N PRO A 30 -2.86 7.31 -27.30
CA PRO A 30 -1.84 6.82 -28.24
C PRO A 30 -0.71 6.06 -27.51
N LEU A 31 -1.08 5.20 -26.56
CA LEU A 31 -0.20 4.33 -25.79
C LEU A 31 -0.52 2.88 -26.11
N ASP A 32 0.45 1.99 -25.95
CA ASP A 32 0.21 0.56 -26.08
C ASP A 32 -0.69 0.04 -24.94
N GLY A 33 -1.24 -1.16 -25.11
CA GLY A 33 -2.16 -1.74 -24.12
C GLY A 33 -1.53 -1.89 -22.73
N MET A 34 -0.23 -2.17 -22.67
CA MET A 34 0.47 -2.39 -21.40
C MET A 34 0.65 -1.07 -20.64
N ALA A 35 1.07 0.02 -21.30
CA ALA A 35 1.19 1.33 -20.68
C ALA A 35 -0.17 1.92 -20.27
N ARG A 36 -1.23 1.68 -21.04
CA ARG A 36 -2.61 2.07 -20.64
C ARG A 36 -3.04 1.36 -19.37
N GLY A 37 -2.82 0.05 -19.29
CA GLY A 37 -3.10 -0.74 -18.09
C GLY A 37 -2.33 -0.22 -16.87
N LEU A 38 -1.05 0.08 -17.06
CA LEU A 38 -0.19 0.58 -15.97
C LEU A 38 -0.54 2.01 -15.54
N ALA A 39 -0.96 2.87 -16.46
CA ALA A 39 -1.53 4.19 -16.13
C ALA A 39 -2.82 4.07 -15.32
N GLY A 40 -3.68 3.11 -15.66
CA GLY A 40 -4.84 2.74 -14.85
C GLY A 40 -4.45 2.28 -13.44
N TRP A 41 -3.42 1.44 -13.33
CA TRP A 41 -2.90 1.01 -12.03
C TRP A 41 -2.35 2.18 -11.19
N CYS A 42 -1.56 3.07 -11.79
CA CYS A 42 -1.05 4.26 -11.11
C CYS A 42 -2.19 5.14 -10.59
N THR A 43 -3.24 5.32 -11.40
CA THR A 43 -4.45 6.05 -11.00
C THR A 43 -5.14 5.37 -9.82
N ASN A 44 -5.29 4.05 -9.86
CA ASN A 44 -5.83 3.28 -8.74
C ASN A 44 -5.02 3.50 -7.46
N CYS A 45 -3.69 3.40 -7.51
CA CYS A 45 -2.84 3.68 -6.34
C CYS A 45 -3.05 5.09 -5.80
N VAL A 46 -3.06 6.11 -6.67
CA VAL A 46 -3.24 7.51 -6.25
C VAL A 46 -4.60 7.72 -5.59
N VAL A 47 -5.68 7.25 -6.20
CA VAL A 47 -7.04 7.41 -5.64
C VAL A 47 -7.15 6.69 -4.30
N PHE A 48 -6.64 5.46 -4.19
CA PHE A 48 -6.63 4.72 -2.94
C PHE A 48 -5.85 5.45 -1.84
N LEU A 49 -4.63 5.90 -2.15
CA LEU A 49 -3.76 6.60 -1.20
C LEU A 49 -4.37 7.92 -0.74
N VAL A 50 -4.89 8.73 -1.67
CA VAL A 50 -5.54 10.00 -1.32
C VAL A 50 -6.73 9.77 -0.39
N LEU A 51 -7.60 8.80 -0.69
CA LEU A 51 -8.77 8.52 0.15
C LEU A 51 -8.40 7.96 1.53
N THR A 52 -7.36 7.13 1.60
CA THR A 52 -6.91 6.52 2.86
C THR A 52 -6.14 7.50 3.74
N TRP A 53 -5.25 8.30 3.16
CA TRP A 53 -4.49 9.31 3.88
C TRP A 53 -5.36 10.48 4.33
N TRP A 54 -6.34 10.88 3.52
CA TRP A 54 -7.36 11.84 3.96
C TRP A 54 -8.07 11.31 5.22
N LEU A 55 -8.47 10.04 5.24
CA LEU A 55 -9.09 9.47 6.42
C LEU A 55 -8.14 9.56 7.63
N ALA A 56 -6.89 9.12 7.46
CA ALA A 56 -5.92 9.10 8.54
C ALA A 56 -5.74 10.48 9.17
N ASP A 57 -5.67 11.53 8.34
CA ASP A 57 -5.59 12.94 8.78
C ASP A 57 -6.85 13.47 9.44
N THR A 58 -8.02 12.90 9.14
CA THR A 58 -9.29 13.37 9.70
C THR A 58 -9.63 12.73 11.05
N PHE A 59 -9.11 11.53 11.33
CA PHE A 59 -9.58 10.69 12.43
C PHE A 59 -8.60 10.73 13.61
N ASP A 60 -9.07 11.23 14.74
CA ASP A 60 -8.37 11.07 16.02
C ASP A 60 -8.38 9.61 16.51
N ALA A 61 -7.67 9.35 17.62
CA ALA A 61 -7.60 8.02 18.23
C ALA A 61 -8.97 7.44 18.60
N GLN A 62 -9.91 8.26 19.10
CA GLN A 62 -11.24 7.79 19.48
C GLN A 62 -12.06 7.35 18.26
N GLN A 63 -12.01 8.13 17.18
CA GLN A 63 -12.67 7.82 15.91
C GLN A 63 -12.02 6.61 15.23
N THR A 64 -10.70 6.52 15.27
CA THR A 64 -9.92 5.36 14.80
C THR A 64 -10.35 4.10 15.52
N ARG A 65 -10.42 4.12 16.85
CA ARG A 65 -10.88 3.01 17.69
C ARG A 65 -12.29 2.55 17.35
N LYS A 66 -13.27 3.48 17.38
CA LYS A 66 -14.67 3.17 17.09
C LYS A 66 -14.82 2.50 15.73
N ARG A 67 -14.10 3.04 14.74
CA ARG A 67 -14.14 2.53 13.38
C ARG A 67 -13.47 1.16 13.26
N ALA A 68 -12.26 1.01 13.80
CA ALA A 68 -11.51 -0.24 13.78
C ALA A 68 -12.32 -1.39 14.42
N GLN A 69 -13.10 -1.11 15.47
CA GLN A 69 -13.95 -2.11 16.13
C GLN A 69 -15.27 -2.40 15.39
N SER A 70 -15.76 -1.45 14.59
CA SER A 70 -17.04 -1.56 13.85
C SER A 70 -16.94 -2.28 12.51
N LEU A 71 -15.73 -2.34 11.93
CA LEU A 71 -15.50 -2.94 10.63
C LEU A 71 -14.94 -4.34 10.83
N ASP A 72 -15.71 -5.37 10.50
CA ASP A 72 -15.13 -6.71 10.31
C ASP A 72 -14.32 -6.68 9.02
N GLN A 73 -12.99 -6.63 9.14
CA GLN A 73 -12.11 -6.64 7.99
C GLN A 73 -11.80 -8.10 7.64
N PRO A 74 -12.32 -8.65 6.53
CA PRO A 74 -12.02 -10.03 6.18
C PRO A 74 -10.55 -10.11 5.80
N ASN A 75 -9.80 -11.03 6.43
CA ASN A 75 -8.39 -11.31 6.06
C ASN A 75 -8.23 -11.59 4.55
N VAL A 76 -9.30 -12.09 3.91
CA VAL A 76 -9.35 -12.30 2.45
C VAL A 76 -9.17 -11.01 1.65
N VAL A 77 -9.67 -9.87 2.13
CA VAL A 77 -9.53 -8.57 1.44
C VAL A 77 -8.08 -8.16 1.41
N ILE A 78 -7.35 -8.36 2.51
CA ILE A 78 -5.91 -8.07 2.58
C ILE A 78 -5.17 -8.99 1.63
N LEU A 79 -5.43 -10.30 1.69
CA LEU A 79 -4.79 -11.28 0.81
C LEU A 79 -4.99 -10.95 -0.67
N VAL A 80 -6.24 -10.72 -1.09
CA VAL A 80 -6.57 -10.39 -2.49
C VAL A 80 -5.90 -9.08 -2.89
N SER A 81 -5.94 -8.06 -2.04
CA SER A 81 -5.29 -6.77 -2.33
C SER A 81 -3.77 -6.94 -2.50
N MET A 82 -3.12 -7.74 -1.66
CA MET A 82 -1.69 -8.04 -1.78
C MET A 82 -1.38 -8.78 -3.07
N LEU A 83 -2.16 -9.79 -3.43
CA LEU A 83 -1.98 -10.53 -4.69
C LEU A 83 -2.09 -9.60 -5.91
N VAL A 84 -3.05 -8.67 -5.89
CA VAL A 84 -3.21 -7.67 -6.95
C VAL A 84 -2.02 -6.71 -6.99
N VAL A 85 -1.56 -6.20 -5.85
CA VAL A 85 -0.38 -5.32 -5.75
C VAL A 85 0.87 -6.02 -6.28
N ILE A 86 1.10 -7.28 -5.90
CA ILE A 86 2.23 -8.08 -6.38
C ILE A 86 2.11 -8.31 -7.89
N GLY A 87 0.92 -8.72 -8.38
CA GLY A 87 0.69 -8.95 -9.80
C GLY A 87 0.91 -7.70 -10.66
N ALA A 88 0.38 -6.55 -10.23
CA ALA A 88 0.60 -5.28 -10.91
C ALA A 88 2.07 -4.87 -10.92
N SER A 89 2.79 -5.14 -9.82
CA SER A 89 4.23 -4.92 -9.76
C SER A 89 4.95 -5.80 -10.77
N VAL A 90 4.65 -7.10 -10.85
CA VAL A 90 5.23 -8.01 -11.88
C VAL A 90 4.98 -7.50 -13.31
N VAL A 91 3.79 -6.95 -13.59
CA VAL A 91 3.49 -6.35 -14.90
C VAL A 91 4.33 -5.10 -15.16
N ALA A 92 4.43 -4.19 -14.19
CA ALA A 92 5.27 -2.99 -14.27
C ALA A 92 6.74 -3.35 -14.58
N ILE A 93 7.18 -4.44 -13.98
CA ILE A 93 8.53 -4.98 -14.09
C ILE A 93 8.77 -5.57 -15.48
N ALA A 94 7.84 -6.39 -15.97
CA ALA A 94 7.90 -6.92 -17.32
C ALA A 94 7.95 -5.80 -18.38
N MET A 95 7.16 -4.73 -18.19
CA MET A 95 7.21 -3.52 -19.03
C MET A 95 8.61 -2.91 -19.05
N LEU A 96 9.17 -2.65 -17.87
CA LEU A 96 10.48 -2.03 -17.72
C LEU A 96 11.60 -2.86 -18.37
N LEU A 97 11.51 -4.19 -18.33
CA LEU A 97 12.55 -5.08 -18.86
C LEU A 97 12.45 -5.33 -20.36
N GLN A 98 11.24 -5.46 -20.92
CA GLN A 98 11.04 -5.92 -22.30
C GLN A 98 10.81 -4.79 -23.30
N GLN A 99 9.90 -3.86 -23.00
CA GLN A 99 9.46 -2.87 -23.98
C GLN A 99 10.42 -1.67 -24.07
N VAL A 100 11.03 -1.28 -22.95
CA VAL A 100 11.99 -0.16 -22.87
C VAL A 100 13.23 -0.42 -23.73
N LYS A 101 13.64 -1.68 -23.92
CA LYS A 101 14.80 -2.05 -24.76
C LYS A 101 14.59 -1.76 -26.25
N LEU A 102 13.34 -1.74 -26.70
CA LEU A 102 12.97 -1.52 -28.11
C LEU A 102 12.65 -0.05 -28.39
N MET A 103 12.66 0.81 -27.38
CA MET A 103 12.28 2.22 -27.47
C MET A 103 13.50 3.13 -27.33
N SER A 104 13.48 4.27 -28.01
CA SER A 104 14.49 5.32 -27.88
C SER A 104 13.86 6.69 -27.60
N GLY A 105 14.66 7.62 -27.06
CA GLY A 105 14.22 8.99 -26.83
C GLY A 105 13.15 9.16 -25.74
N PRO A 106 12.31 10.21 -25.82
CA PRO A 106 11.34 10.58 -24.77
C PRO A 106 10.32 9.49 -24.42
N VAL A 107 9.96 8.65 -25.40
CA VAL A 107 9.00 7.56 -25.20
C VAL A 107 9.54 6.52 -24.22
N ARG A 108 10.84 6.20 -24.32
CA ARG A 108 11.53 5.30 -23.38
C ARG A 108 11.49 5.87 -21.96
N ALA A 109 11.79 7.15 -21.81
CA ALA A 109 11.78 7.82 -20.50
C ALA A 109 10.37 7.82 -19.87
N GLY A 110 9.32 8.03 -20.67
CA GLY A 110 7.93 7.97 -20.20
C GLY A 110 7.54 6.60 -19.65
N HIS A 111 7.92 5.51 -20.33
CA HIS A 111 7.64 4.15 -19.85
C HIS A 111 8.41 3.81 -18.57
N ILE A 112 9.68 4.25 -18.47
CA ILE A 112 10.47 4.09 -17.25
C ILE A 112 9.81 4.83 -16.09
N ALA A 113 9.45 6.09 -16.29
CA ALA A 113 8.79 6.90 -15.26
C ALA A 113 7.47 6.25 -14.80
N LEU A 114 6.65 5.77 -15.74
CA LEU A 114 5.39 5.09 -15.43
C LEU A 114 5.61 3.81 -14.62
N GLY A 115 6.60 3.00 -14.98
CA GLY A 115 7.02 1.82 -14.22
C GLY A 115 7.45 2.14 -12.80
N LEU A 116 8.27 3.19 -12.62
CA LEU A 116 8.71 3.64 -11.30
C LEU A 116 7.54 4.14 -10.44
N VAL A 117 6.64 4.94 -11.02
CA VAL A 117 5.43 5.41 -10.32
C VAL A 117 4.54 4.24 -9.91
N ALA A 118 4.38 3.24 -10.76
CA ALA A 118 3.63 2.03 -10.42
C ALA A 118 4.26 1.26 -9.25
N LEU A 119 5.59 1.12 -9.23
CA LEU A 119 6.30 0.46 -8.13
C LEU A 119 6.18 1.25 -6.83
N VAL A 120 6.43 2.55 -6.84
CA VAL A 120 6.27 3.41 -5.65
C VAL A 120 4.82 3.40 -5.16
N GLY A 121 3.84 3.50 -6.05
CA GLY A 121 2.43 3.44 -5.71
C GLY A 121 2.02 2.10 -5.09
N SER A 122 2.50 1.00 -5.63
CA SER A 122 2.32 -0.35 -5.07
C SER A 122 2.92 -0.49 -3.68
N TRP A 123 4.13 0.03 -3.47
CA TRP A 123 4.83 0.02 -2.17
C TRP A 123 4.05 0.80 -1.10
N LEU A 124 3.66 2.04 -1.41
CA LEU A 124 2.87 2.89 -0.53
C LEU A 124 1.51 2.25 -0.20
N MET A 125 0.84 1.69 -1.21
CA MET A 125 -0.45 1.03 -1.06
C MET A 125 -0.35 -0.20 -0.15
N MET A 126 0.68 -1.03 -0.30
CA MET A 126 0.94 -2.20 0.55
C MET A 126 1.04 -1.82 2.03
N HIS A 127 1.92 -0.86 2.36
CA HIS A 127 2.12 -0.43 3.75
C HIS A 127 0.88 0.25 4.33
N THR A 128 0.15 1.02 3.52
CA THR A 128 -1.11 1.62 3.93
C THR A 128 -2.15 0.55 4.24
N ILE A 129 -2.28 -0.51 3.43
CA ILE A 129 -3.22 -1.61 3.74
C ILE A 129 -2.84 -2.29 5.07
N TYR A 130 -1.55 -2.55 5.29
CA TYR A 130 -1.08 -3.14 6.55
C TYR A 130 -1.31 -2.23 7.76
N ALA A 131 -1.13 -0.92 7.65
CA ALA A 131 -1.44 0.04 8.71
C ALA A 131 -2.89 -0.09 9.20
N PHE A 132 -3.84 -0.16 8.27
CA PHE A 132 -5.26 -0.35 8.62
C PHE A 132 -5.54 -1.73 9.22
N HIS A 133 -4.81 -2.77 8.79
CA HIS A 133 -4.91 -4.10 9.39
C HIS A 133 -4.39 -4.12 10.82
N TYR A 134 -3.26 -3.46 11.09
CA TYR A 134 -2.74 -3.30 12.46
C TYR A 134 -3.72 -2.54 13.34
N ALA A 135 -4.28 -1.43 12.85
CA ALA A 135 -5.27 -0.65 13.60
C ALA A 135 -6.50 -1.49 13.96
N HIS A 136 -7.02 -2.26 13.00
CA HIS A 136 -8.13 -3.17 13.23
C HIS A 136 -7.78 -4.23 14.28
N ARG A 137 -6.66 -4.94 14.12
CA ARG A 137 -6.26 -5.98 15.07
C ARG A 137 -6.02 -5.44 16.47
N TYR A 138 -5.33 -4.30 16.56
CA TYR A 138 -5.00 -3.63 17.83
C TYR A 138 -6.25 -3.32 18.63
N TYR A 139 -7.24 -2.69 17.99
CA TYR A 139 -8.45 -2.26 18.69
C TYR A 139 -9.45 -3.38 18.95
N ILE A 140 -9.36 -4.50 18.21
CA ILE A 140 -10.08 -5.74 18.54
C ILE A 140 -9.45 -6.40 19.77
N ASP A 141 -8.13 -6.58 19.80
CA ASP A 141 -7.44 -7.17 20.95
C ASP A 141 -7.60 -6.32 22.22
N GLN A 142 -7.62 -4.99 22.07
CA GLN A 142 -7.91 -4.06 23.17
C GLN A 142 -9.36 -4.18 23.68
N ARG A 143 -10.32 -4.46 22.80
CA ARG A 143 -11.71 -4.73 23.20
C ARG A 143 -11.83 -6.03 23.99
N ASP A 144 -11.05 -7.04 23.60
CA ASP A 144 -11.10 -8.39 24.15
C ASP A 144 -10.22 -8.54 25.41
N GLY A 145 -9.62 -7.44 25.90
CA GLY A 145 -8.97 -7.36 27.21
C GLY A 145 -7.44 -7.28 27.19
N SER A 146 -6.79 -7.18 26.03
CA SER A 146 -5.35 -6.92 25.93
C SER A 146 -5.06 -5.42 26.07
N PRO A 147 -4.51 -4.92 27.19
CA PRO A 147 -4.39 -3.48 27.43
C PRO A 147 -3.56 -2.72 26.39
N ASP A 148 -2.60 -3.41 25.75
CA ASP A 148 -1.71 -2.88 24.72
C ASP A 148 -2.13 -3.24 23.29
N GLY A 149 -3.26 -3.93 23.08
CA GLY A 149 -3.70 -4.38 21.74
C GLY A 149 -2.65 -5.17 20.94
N GLY A 150 -1.59 -5.68 21.59
CA GLY A 150 -0.46 -6.34 20.95
C GLY A 150 0.63 -5.44 20.33
N LEU A 151 0.54 -4.11 20.45
CA LEU A 151 1.57 -3.14 20.03
C LEU A 151 1.79 -2.08 21.12
N ASP A 152 3.00 -1.95 21.64
CA ASP A 152 3.36 -0.93 22.63
C ASP A 152 3.88 0.32 21.92
N PHE A 153 3.07 1.39 21.91
CA PHE A 153 3.42 2.69 21.34
C PHE A 153 4.05 3.61 22.39
N PRO A 154 5.15 4.31 22.06
CA PRO A 154 5.78 5.24 22.99
C PRO A 154 4.83 6.38 23.38
N GLY A 155 4.97 6.88 24.61
CA GLY A 155 4.15 8.00 25.10
C GLY A 155 2.77 7.62 25.65
N ARG A 156 2.34 6.36 25.53
CA ARG A 156 1.08 5.82 26.13
C ARG A 156 -0.18 6.62 25.79
N GLN A 157 -0.22 7.22 24.61
CA GLN A 157 -1.43 7.80 24.04
C GLN A 157 -2.17 6.73 23.25
N ASP A 158 -3.49 6.83 23.14
CA ASP A 158 -4.25 5.94 22.26
C ASP A 158 -3.81 6.20 20.79
N PRO A 159 -3.39 5.17 20.03
CA PRO A 159 -2.81 5.37 18.71
C PRO A 159 -3.87 5.70 17.66
N ASP A 160 -3.63 6.71 16.82
CA ASP A 160 -4.47 7.01 15.66
C ASP A 160 -3.95 6.30 14.39
N TYR A 161 -4.57 6.55 13.24
CA TYR A 161 -4.13 5.92 11.99
C TYR A 161 -2.69 6.28 11.59
N PHE A 162 -2.17 7.45 11.95
CA PHE A 162 -0.79 7.84 11.65
C PHE A 162 0.22 7.05 12.46
N ASP A 163 -0.09 6.67 13.70
CA ASP A 163 0.77 5.78 14.49
C ASP A 163 0.89 4.40 13.83
N PHE A 164 -0.22 3.85 13.32
CA PHE A 164 -0.18 2.57 12.59
C PHE A 164 0.49 2.69 11.21
N LEU A 165 0.33 3.83 10.53
CA LEU A 165 1.06 4.12 9.29
C LEU A 165 2.56 4.20 9.56
N TYR A 166 2.98 4.90 10.61
CA TYR A 166 4.36 4.96 11.05
C TYR A 166 4.92 3.54 11.25
N TYR A 167 4.26 2.71 12.06
CA TYR A 167 4.70 1.34 12.31
C TYR A 167 4.80 0.51 11.03
N ALA A 168 3.78 0.55 10.17
CA ALA A 168 3.75 -0.22 8.92
C ALA A 168 4.85 0.22 7.93
N TYR A 169 5.11 1.51 7.81
CA TYR A 169 6.13 2.04 6.91
C TYR A 169 7.53 1.77 7.44
N VAL A 170 7.75 1.82 8.76
CA VAL A 170 9.02 1.42 9.38
C VAL A 170 9.36 -0.04 9.07
N VAL A 171 8.38 -0.94 9.16
CA VAL A 171 8.53 -2.35 8.72
C VAL A 171 8.93 -2.44 7.23
N GLY A 172 8.41 -1.55 6.40
CA GLY A 172 8.70 -1.48 4.97
C GLY A 172 10.10 -0.99 4.60
N MET A 173 10.69 -0.12 5.43
CA MET A 173 11.95 0.58 5.14
C MET A 173 13.23 -0.24 5.42
N THR A 174 13.10 -1.54 5.71
CA THR A 174 14.14 -2.61 5.88
C THR A 174 15.27 -2.37 6.87
N THR A 175 15.60 -1.13 7.23
CA THR A 175 16.75 -0.77 8.07
C THR A 175 16.37 0.14 9.24
N GLN A 176 15.09 0.49 9.37
CA GLN A 176 14.63 1.37 10.43
C GLN A 176 14.18 0.59 11.66
N VAL A 177 14.69 0.99 12.83
CA VAL A 177 14.23 0.50 14.13
C VAL A 177 12.95 1.25 14.48
N SER A 178 11.87 0.51 14.67
CA SER A 178 10.62 1.05 15.23
C SER A 178 10.79 1.25 16.74
N ASP A 179 10.33 2.36 17.27
CA ASP A 179 10.14 2.56 18.71
C ASP A 179 8.87 1.86 19.23
N VAL A 180 7.98 1.42 18.33
CA VAL A 180 6.81 0.57 18.62
C VAL A 180 7.20 -0.91 18.68
N GLN A 181 6.80 -1.60 19.76
CA GLN A 181 7.14 -3.02 20.01
C GLN A 181 5.94 -3.96 19.85
N ALA A 182 6.13 -5.11 19.18
CA ALA A 182 5.10 -6.14 19.06
C ALA A 182 5.06 -7.07 20.29
N THR A 183 4.07 -6.86 21.16
CA THR A 183 3.95 -7.55 22.46
C THR A 183 3.18 -8.87 22.37
N SER A 184 2.20 -9.00 21.47
CA SER A 184 1.42 -10.24 21.30
C SER A 184 2.03 -11.21 20.27
N ARG A 185 1.76 -12.51 20.45
CA ARG A 185 2.22 -13.56 19.50
C ARG A 185 1.63 -13.36 18.11
N GLU A 186 0.40 -12.87 18.03
CA GLU A 186 -0.31 -12.68 16.77
C GLU A 186 0.19 -11.44 16.03
N MET A 187 0.40 -10.31 16.72
CA MET A 187 1.02 -9.13 16.11
C MET A 187 2.42 -9.42 15.57
N ARG A 188 3.21 -10.26 16.26
CA ARG A 188 4.50 -10.74 15.74
C ARG A 188 4.36 -11.57 14.46
N ARG A 189 3.33 -12.43 14.35
CA ARG A 189 3.07 -13.20 13.11
C ARG A 189 2.65 -12.30 11.95
N ILE A 190 1.75 -11.35 12.19
CA ILE A 190 1.32 -10.37 11.18
C ILE A 190 2.52 -9.55 10.70
N THR A 191 3.33 -9.07 11.64
CA THR A 191 4.55 -8.30 11.35
C THR A 191 5.55 -9.12 10.56
N LEU A 192 5.78 -10.38 10.91
CA LEU A 192 6.67 -11.26 10.15
C LEU A 192 6.23 -11.41 8.68
N VAL A 193 4.94 -11.65 8.43
CA VAL A 193 4.41 -11.75 7.06
C VAL A 193 4.61 -10.44 6.30
N HIS A 194 4.28 -9.32 6.94
CA HIS A 194 4.49 -7.99 6.36
C HIS A 194 5.97 -7.73 6.02
N SER A 195 6.89 -8.03 6.93
CA SER A 195 8.33 -7.87 6.74
C SER A 195 8.86 -8.71 5.58
N VAL A 196 8.43 -9.97 5.46
CA VAL A 196 8.86 -10.86 4.37
C VAL A 196 8.37 -10.33 3.02
N LEU A 197 7.12 -9.89 2.95
CA LEU A 197 6.55 -9.30 1.73
C LEU A 197 7.27 -8.00 1.34
N ALA A 198 7.51 -7.12 2.31
CA ALA A 198 8.24 -5.88 2.11
C ALA A 198 9.68 -6.13 1.63
N PHE A 199 10.38 -7.08 2.25
CA PHE A 199 11.73 -7.46 1.86
C PHE A 199 11.78 -8.01 0.43
N ALA A 200 10.86 -8.91 0.08
CA ALA A 200 10.76 -9.47 -1.26
C ALA A 200 10.48 -8.38 -2.31
N PHE A 201 9.59 -7.43 -2.00
CA PHE A 201 9.31 -6.28 -2.85
C PHE A 201 10.56 -5.42 -3.08
N ASN A 202 11.29 -5.09 -2.01
CA ASN A 202 12.51 -4.27 -2.09
C ASN A 202 13.61 -4.96 -2.89
N MET A 203 13.80 -6.27 -2.70
CA MET A 203 14.75 -7.06 -3.49
C MET A 203 14.39 -7.08 -4.98
N LEU A 204 13.10 -7.18 -5.29
CA LEU A 204 12.61 -7.13 -6.66
C LEU A 204 12.92 -5.77 -7.32
N VAL A 205 12.55 -4.67 -6.65
CA VAL A 205 12.84 -3.30 -7.11
C VAL A 205 14.35 -3.08 -7.31
N LEU A 206 15.18 -3.56 -6.38
CA LEU A 206 16.63 -3.46 -6.49
C LEU A 206 17.16 -4.20 -7.72
N ALA A 207 16.77 -5.48 -7.91
CA ALA A 207 17.20 -6.28 -9.06
C ALA A 207 16.83 -5.62 -10.40
N LEU A 208 15.68 -4.97 -10.45
CA LEU A 208 15.23 -4.25 -11.64
C LEU A 208 15.98 -2.98 -11.90
N SER A 209 16.24 -2.22 -10.84
CA SER A 209 17.01 -0.99 -10.94
C SER A 209 18.39 -1.29 -11.53
N VAL A 210 19.04 -2.38 -11.09
CA VAL A 210 20.30 -2.86 -11.66
C VAL A 210 20.15 -3.23 -13.14
N ASN A 211 19.12 -4.00 -13.51
CA ASN A 211 18.89 -4.39 -14.91
C ASN A 211 18.61 -3.19 -15.83
N VAL A 212 17.85 -2.20 -15.37
CA VAL A 212 17.54 -0.98 -16.13
C VAL A 212 18.80 -0.14 -16.33
N VAL A 213 19.61 0.03 -15.29
CA VAL A 213 20.89 0.75 -15.35
C VAL A 213 21.88 0.04 -16.28
N ALA A 214 22.02 -1.28 -16.15
CA ALA A 214 22.89 -2.08 -17.01
C ALA A 214 22.46 -2.05 -18.50
N GLY A 215 21.15 -1.97 -18.78
CA GLY A 215 20.63 -1.81 -20.15
C GLY A 215 20.56 -0.36 -20.66
N ALA A 216 20.99 0.61 -19.85
CA ALA A 216 21.10 2.02 -20.25
C ALA A 216 22.54 2.43 -20.58
N MET A 217 23.53 1.69 -20.08
CA MET A 217 24.93 1.76 -20.49
C MET A 217 25.17 0.95 -21.77
#